data_AF-A0A2Z6P310-F1
#
_entry.id   AF-A0A2Z6P310-F1
#
_cell.length_a   1.000
_cell.length_b   1.000
_cell.length_c   1.000
_cell.angle_alpha   90.00
_cell.angle_beta   90.00
_cell.angle_gamma   90.00
#
_symmetry.space_group_name_H-M   'P 1'
#
loop_
_entity.id
_entity.type
_entity.pdbx_description
1 polymer ?
#
loop_
_entity_poly.entity_id
_entity_poly.type
_entity_poly.pdbx_seq_one_letter_code
_entity_poly.pdbx_strand_id
1 'polypeptide(L)'
;MSESSATISSPPLQKKQTRSCLSTTLLIIIVFPVALAAVLYRLELFETVHFPSGELPQSTATAPAVNPHMRVGSEFVAEGKVHGPEDLAYDKRRRLIYTGCEDGWIKRVTVNKSVADSVVENWVSTGGRPLGIALEKSGELIVADGVLGLLRVTQKGKVEILAGEHDGLKFNLTDGVDVGEDGTIYFTDASYKYNLKDFYFDIMEGEPHGRFMSYNPATKKVTLLARNLYFANGVAVAPDQKFVVYCETVM
;
A
#
# COMPACT_ATOMS: atom_id res chain seq x y z
N MET A 1 92.25 45.97 40.73
CA MET A 1 92.05 44.99 39.66
C MET A 1 90.57 44.60 39.66
N SER A 2 89.78 45.11 38.73
CA SER A 2 88.43 44.59 38.48
C SER A 2 88.19 44.61 36.98
N GLU A 3 88.25 43.45 36.36
CA GLU A 3 87.97 43.28 34.94
C GLU A 3 86.45 43.29 34.70
N SER A 4 86.07 44.07 33.69
CA SER A 4 84.73 44.14 33.10
C SER A 4 84.59 43.01 32.09
N SER A 5 83.52 42.21 32.20
CA SER A 5 83.16 41.20 31.20
C SER A 5 81.82 41.57 30.56
N ALA A 6 81.85 41.84 29.27
CA ALA A 6 80.71 42.25 28.45
C ALA A 6 79.82 41.05 28.08
N THR A 7 78.52 41.20 28.22
CA THR A 7 77.50 40.20 27.85
C THR A 7 76.90 40.55 26.48
N ILE A 8 76.93 39.60 25.55
CA ILE A 8 76.42 39.74 24.17
C ILE A 8 74.94 39.35 24.12
N SER A 9 74.10 40.21 23.54
CA SER A 9 72.66 39.98 23.31
C SER A 9 72.38 39.24 22.01
N SER A 10 71.48 38.24 22.03
CA SER A 10 70.90 37.60 20.84
C SER A 10 69.50 38.15 20.53
N PRO A 11 69.08 38.23 19.24
CA PRO A 11 67.79 38.81 18.86
C PRO A 11 66.62 37.81 18.97
N PRO A 12 65.36 38.26 19.08
CA PRO A 12 64.22 37.39 19.34
C PRO A 12 63.72 36.66 18.08
N LEU A 13 63.37 35.38 18.23
CA LEU A 13 62.71 34.57 17.20
C LEU A 13 61.27 35.07 16.90
N GLN A 14 61.00 35.35 15.62
CA GLN A 14 59.64 35.55 15.10
C GLN A 14 58.81 34.25 15.14
N LYS A 15 57.70 34.25 15.89
CA LYS A 15 56.68 33.18 15.85
C LYS A 15 55.84 33.28 14.56
N LYS A 16 56.03 32.34 13.63
CA LYS A 16 55.12 32.14 12.48
C LYS A 16 53.71 31.74 12.97
N GLN A 17 52.69 32.45 12.47
CA GLN A 17 51.28 32.18 12.71
C GLN A 17 50.85 30.80 12.19
N THR A 18 50.77 29.81 13.08
CA THR A 18 50.19 28.47 12.86
C THR A 18 48.72 28.37 13.30
N ARG A 19 47.97 29.48 13.31
CA ARG A 19 46.62 29.51 13.92
C ARG A 19 45.45 29.24 12.95
N SER A 20 45.67 29.23 11.63
CA SER A 20 44.58 29.09 10.66
C SER A 20 44.14 27.63 10.43
N CYS A 21 45.08 26.69 10.25
CA CYS A 21 44.76 25.30 9.89
C CYS A 21 44.11 24.49 11.03
N LEU A 22 44.50 24.76 12.29
CA LEU A 22 43.99 24.02 13.45
C LEU A 22 42.51 24.33 13.74
N SER A 23 42.09 25.57 13.47
CA SER A 23 40.71 26.05 13.71
C SER A 23 39.71 25.45 12.72
N THR A 24 40.05 25.44 11.42
CA THR A 24 39.22 24.82 10.38
C THR A 24 39.14 23.31 10.54
N THR A 25 40.24 22.66 10.95
CA THR A 25 40.25 21.21 11.20
C THR A 25 39.34 20.85 12.37
N LEU A 26 39.38 21.62 13.47
CA LEU A 26 38.50 21.41 14.62
C LEU A 26 37.02 21.65 14.25
N LEU A 27 36.75 22.65 13.42
CA LEU A 27 35.40 22.96 12.94
C LEU A 27 34.86 21.84 12.04
N ILE A 28 35.67 21.27 11.16
CA ILE A 28 35.28 20.11 10.34
C ILE A 28 35.03 18.88 11.22
N ILE A 29 35.89 18.60 12.20
CA ILE A 29 35.74 17.45 13.11
C ILE A 29 34.47 17.53 13.95
N ILE A 30 33.93 18.73 14.22
CA ILE A 30 32.69 18.89 14.98
C ILE A 30 31.48 18.98 14.03
N VAL A 31 31.56 19.83 13.01
CA VAL A 31 30.44 20.10 12.10
C VAL A 31 30.16 18.91 11.19
N PHE A 32 31.18 18.19 10.72
CA PHE A 32 30.98 17.04 9.84
C PHE A 32 30.21 15.89 10.50
N PRO A 33 30.57 15.39 11.70
CA PRO A 33 29.78 14.35 12.34
C PRO A 33 28.41 14.84 12.79
N VAL A 34 28.23 16.13 13.13
CA VAL A 34 26.90 16.68 13.42
C VAL A 34 26.05 16.77 12.16
N ALA A 35 26.61 17.21 11.03
CA ALA A 35 25.91 17.25 9.75
C ALA A 35 25.65 15.85 9.20
N LEU A 36 26.59 14.91 9.36
CA LEU A 36 26.43 13.51 9.00
C LEU A 36 25.38 12.86 9.91
N ALA A 37 25.42 13.08 11.23
CA ALA A 37 24.39 12.63 12.15
C ALA A 37 23.04 13.25 11.80
N ALA A 38 22.97 14.54 11.46
CA ALA A 38 21.74 15.18 11.03
C ALA A 38 21.25 14.69 9.66
N VAL A 39 22.13 14.26 8.76
CA VAL A 39 21.76 13.60 7.49
C VAL A 39 21.28 12.17 7.76
N LEU A 40 21.94 11.44 8.66
CA LEU A 40 21.57 10.08 9.07
C LEU A 40 20.30 10.07 9.94
N TYR A 41 20.04 11.10 10.74
CA TYR A 41 18.79 11.32 11.49
C TYR A 41 17.70 11.92 10.61
N ARG A 42 18.03 12.74 9.60
CA ARG A 42 17.05 13.15 8.57
C ARG A 42 16.66 12.03 7.62
N LEU A 43 17.28 10.85 7.72
CA LEU A 43 16.67 9.60 7.25
C LEU A 43 15.63 9.12 8.27
N GLU A 44 14.69 10.00 8.60
CA GLU A 44 13.47 9.77 9.36
C GLU A 44 12.35 9.52 8.30
N LEU A 45 11.34 8.67 8.47
CA LEU A 45 10.80 8.04 9.65
C LEU A 45 10.32 6.63 9.30
N PHE A 46 10.99 5.64 9.88
CA PHE A 46 10.36 4.36 10.20
C PHE A 46 10.18 4.34 11.72
N GLU A 47 9.21 5.10 12.21
CA GLU A 47 8.90 5.16 13.64
C GLU A 47 7.85 4.10 13.92
N THR A 48 8.29 2.98 14.46
CA THR A 48 7.39 1.88 14.81
C THR A 48 6.57 2.25 16.03
N VAL A 49 5.26 2.05 15.97
CA VAL A 49 4.41 2.11 17.16
C VAL A 49 4.58 0.84 17.99
N HIS A 50 4.51 0.98 19.31
CA HIS A 50 4.51 -0.17 20.19
C HIS A 50 3.21 -0.97 20.02
N PHE A 51 3.35 -2.22 19.60
CA PHE A 51 2.25 -3.16 19.48
C PHE A 51 1.50 -3.35 20.83
N PRO A 52 0.21 -3.00 20.95
CA PRO A 52 -0.52 -3.05 22.22
C PRO A 52 -1.01 -4.48 22.52
N SER A 53 -0.07 -5.40 22.73
CA SER A 53 -0.33 -6.83 22.98
C SER A 53 -1.25 -7.12 24.18
N GLY A 54 -1.40 -6.17 25.10
CA GLY A 54 -2.28 -6.28 26.26
C GLY A 54 -3.72 -5.80 26.05
N GLU A 55 -4.01 -5.06 24.98
CA GLU A 55 -5.35 -4.52 24.69
C GLU A 55 -6.10 -5.35 23.65
N LEU A 56 -5.38 -6.15 22.87
CA LEU A 56 -5.97 -7.08 21.92
C LEU A 56 -6.63 -8.27 22.64
N PRO A 57 -7.84 -8.70 22.22
CA PRO A 57 -8.43 -9.92 22.72
C PRO A 57 -7.48 -11.10 22.46
N GLN A 58 -6.90 -11.68 23.51
CA GLN A 58 -6.08 -12.90 23.42
C GLN A 58 -6.89 -14.15 23.01
N SER A 59 -8.21 -13.99 22.82
CA SER A 59 -9.07 -15.02 22.29
C SER A 59 -8.73 -15.25 20.83
N THR A 60 -8.03 -16.35 20.55
CA THR A 60 -8.04 -16.95 19.21
C THR A 60 -9.50 -17.22 18.83
N ALA A 61 -10.03 -16.41 17.92
CA ALA A 61 -11.31 -16.69 17.31
C ALA A 61 -11.17 -18.04 16.60
N THR A 62 -11.69 -19.10 17.22
CA THR A 62 -11.78 -20.40 16.57
C THR A 62 -12.86 -20.24 15.51
N ALA A 63 -12.55 -20.51 14.24
CA ALA A 63 -13.52 -20.44 13.16
C ALA A 63 -14.78 -21.22 13.60
N PRO A 64 -15.93 -20.55 13.77
CA PRO A 64 -17.10 -21.16 14.41
C PRO A 64 -17.69 -22.31 13.59
N ALA A 65 -17.27 -22.43 12.32
CA ALA A 65 -17.54 -23.57 11.46
C ALA A 65 -16.27 -23.91 10.67
N VAL A 66 -15.80 -25.15 10.83
CA VAL A 66 -14.83 -25.77 9.92
C VAL A 66 -15.62 -26.68 9.00
N ASN A 67 -15.62 -26.39 7.69
CA ASN A 67 -16.25 -27.25 6.69
C ASN A 67 -15.17 -28.00 5.88
N PRO A 68 -14.72 -29.17 6.34
CA PRO A 68 -13.69 -29.95 5.64
C PRO A 68 -14.17 -30.49 4.29
N HIS A 69 -15.48 -30.42 4.00
CA HIS A 69 -16.08 -30.94 2.77
C HIS A 69 -16.03 -29.96 1.60
N MET A 70 -15.60 -28.70 1.78
CA MET A 70 -15.49 -27.71 0.68
C MET A 70 -14.60 -28.19 -0.48
N ARG A 71 -13.68 -29.14 -0.25
CA ARG A 71 -12.83 -29.71 -1.30
C ARG A 71 -13.46 -30.94 -1.98
N VAL A 72 -14.42 -31.60 -1.34
CA VAL A 72 -15.03 -32.82 -1.86
C VAL A 72 -15.97 -32.44 -3.00
N GLY A 73 -15.61 -32.84 -4.22
CA GLY A 73 -16.35 -32.46 -5.44
C GLY A 73 -15.95 -31.12 -6.05
N SER A 74 -14.89 -30.47 -5.54
CA SER A 74 -14.32 -29.26 -6.13
C SER A 74 -13.20 -29.62 -7.12
N GLU A 75 -13.14 -28.89 -8.23
CA GLU A 75 -12.13 -29.06 -9.27
C GLU A 75 -11.28 -27.80 -9.40
N PHE A 76 -9.98 -27.94 -9.68
CA PHE A 76 -9.11 -26.79 -9.96
C PHE A 76 -9.43 -26.21 -11.34
N VAL A 77 -9.64 -24.89 -11.39
CA VAL A 77 -9.91 -24.17 -12.63
C VAL A 77 -8.81 -23.12 -12.84
N ALA A 78 -8.41 -22.93 -14.10
CA ALA A 78 -7.36 -21.97 -14.50
C ALA A 78 -5.98 -22.18 -13.86
N GLU A 79 -5.71 -23.37 -13.32
CA GLU A 79 -4.42 -23.71 -12.69
C GLU A 79 -3.25 -23.47 -13.67
N GLY A 80 -2.22 -22.76 -13.20
CA GLY A 80 -1.06 -22.37 -13.99
C GLY A 80 -1.32 -21.34 -15.09
N LYS A 81 -2.57 -20.87 -15.27
CA LYS A 81 -2.97 -19.89 -16.29
C LYS A 81 -3.28 -18.51 -15.73
N VAL A 82 -3.48 -18.40 -14.42
CA VAL A 82 -3.65 -17.14 -13.67
C VAL A 82 -2.48 -17.00 -12.69
N HIS A 83 -1.69 -15.93 -12.81
CA HIS A 83 -0.53 -15.70 -11.93
C HIS A 83 -0.87 -14.63 -10.89
N GLY A 84 -0.66 -14.94 -9.61
CA GLY A 84 -1.04 -14.07 -8.49
C GLY A 84 -2.47 -13.53 -8.59
N PRO A 85 -3.51 -14.37 -8.81
CA PRO A 85 -4.88 -13.90 -8.71
C PRO A 85 -5.16 -13.42 -7.28
N GLU A 86 -5.80 -12.27 -7.11
CA GLU A 86 -6.17 -11.72 -5.80
C GLU A 86 -7.67 -11.93 -5.57
N ASP A 87 -8.49 -11.03 -6.12
CA ASP A 87 -9.94 -11.09 -6.01
C ASP A 87 -10.61 -11.72 -7.24
N LEU A 88 -11.88 -12.11 -7.09
CA LEU A 88 -12.71 -12.65 -8.15
C LEU A 88 -14.14 -12.10 -8.13
N ALA A 89 -14.66 -11.84 -9.32
CA ALA A 89 -16.07 -11.51 -9.52
C ALA A 89 -16.73 -12.52 -10.47
N TYR A 90 -17.92 -13.02 -10.11
CA TYR A 90 -18.65 -14.01 -10.91
C TYR A 90 -19.87 -13.39 -11.61
N ASP A 91 -19.84 -13.36 -12.94
CA ASP A 91 -21.00 -13.06 -13.77
C ASP A 91 -21.77 -14.35 -14.08
N LYS A 92 -22.83 -14.60 -13.31
CA LYS A 92 -23.72 -15.75 -13.47
C LYS A 92 -24.40 -15.80 -14.84
N ARG A 93 -24.75 -14.64 -15.42
CA ARG A 93 -25.46 -14.57 -16.71
C ARG A 93 -24.56 -15.02 -17.86
N ARG A 94 -23.29 -14.62 -17.81
CA ARG A 94 -22.28 -14.98 -18.83
C ARG A 94 -21.51 -16.25 -18.50
N ARG A 95 -21.64 -16.76 -17.27
CA ARG A 95 -20.83 -17.86 -16.71
C ARG A 95 -19.34 -17.57 -16.82
N LEU A 96 -18.96 -16.35 -16.41
CA LEU A 96 -17.57 -15.88 -16.44
C LEU A 96 -17.12 -15.51 -15.03
N ILE A 97 -15.91 -15.93 -14.68
CA ILE A 97 -15.17 -15.39 -13.54
C ILE A 97 -14.18 -14.35 -14.09
N TYR A 98 -14.10 -13.22 -13.43
CA TYR A 98 -13.08 -12.20 -13.65
C TYR A 98 -12.11 -12.25 -12.48
N THR A 99 -10.81 -12.16 -12.74
CA THR A 99 -9.80 -12.07 -11.67
C THR A 99 -8.63 -11.19 -12.11
N GLY A 100 -8.09 -10.42 -11.17
CA GLY A 100 -6.94 -9.54 -11.38
C GLY A 100 -5.64 -10.29 -11.11
N CYS A 101 -4.71 -10.27 -12.06
CA CYS A 101 -3.43 -10.96 -11.98
C CYS A 101 -2.25 -10.00 -11.79
N GLU A 102 -1.13 -10.55 -11.31
CA GLU A 102 0.08 -9.79 -10.99
C GLU A 102 0.71 -9.12 -12.22
N ASP A 103 0.49 -9.71 -13.40
CA ASP A 103 0.90 -9.17 -14.70
C ASP A 103 0.05 -7.96 -15.17
N GLY A 104 -0.86 -7.46 -14.32
CA GLY A 104 -1.74 -6.34 -14.60
C GLY A 104 -2.94 -6.68 -15.49
N TRP A 105 -3.12 -7.96 -15.85
CA TRP A 105 -4.29 -8.42 -16.61
C TRP A 105 -5.46 -8.75 -15.69
N ILE A 106 -6.64 -8.28 -16.07
CA ILE A 106 -7.90 -8.86 -15.67
C ILE A 106 -8.19 -10.00 -16.65
N LYS A 107 -8.15 -11.23 -16.13
CA LYS A 107 -8.39 -12.44 -16.92
C LYS A 107 -9.83 -12.90 -16.74
N ARG A 108 -10.39 -13.48 -17.81
CA ARG A 108 -11.71 -14.11 -17.81
C ARG A 108 -11.56 -15.62 -17.82
N VAL A 109 -12.35 -16.31 -17.02
CA VAL A 109 -12.40 -17.76 -16.96
C VAL A 109 -13.83 -18.22 -17.21
N THR A 110 -14.05 -19.03 -18.25
CA THR A 110 -15.38 -19.60 -18.49
C THR A 110 -15.68 -20.70 -17.49
N VAL A 111 -16.90 -20.68 -16.94
CA VAL A 111 -17.39 -21.69 -15.98
C VAL A 111 -18.31 -22.65 -16.72
N ASN A 112 -17.80 -23.80 -17.12
CA ASN A 112 -18.54 -24.85 -17.82
C ASN A 112 -19.00 -25.96 -16.87
N LYS A 113 -19.59 -27.04 -17.40
CA LYS A 113 -19.96 -28.21 -16.58
C LYS A 113 -18.74 -29.02 -16.13
N SER A 114 -17.68 -28.99 -16.93
CA SER A 114 -16.38 -29.60 -16.67
C SER A 114 -15.32 -28.50 -16.72
N VAL A 115 -14.36 -28.52 -15.79
CA VAL A 115 -13.22 -27.58 -15.83
C VAL A 115 -12.31 -27.78 -17.03
N ALA A 116 -12.34 -28.96 -17.67
CA ALA A 116 -11.55 -29.23 -18.87
C ALA A 116 -11.98 -28.33 -20.06
N ASP A 117 -13.23 -27.88 -20.06
CA ASP A 117 -13.78 -26.99 -21.08
C ASP A 117 -13.60 -25.51 -20.73
N SER A 118 -12.98 -25.19 -19.58
CA SER A 118 -12.76 -23.80 -19.16
C SER A 118 -11.67 -23.15 -20.00
N VAL A 119 -11.99 -21.98 -20.54
CA VAL A 119 -11.10 -21.12 -21.31
C VAL A 119 -10.67 -19.97 -20.43
N VAL A 120 -9.37 -19.69 -20.42
CA VAL A 120 -8.77 -18.54 -19.75
C VAL A 120 -8.35 -17.55 -20.83
N GLU A 121 -8.85 -16.32 -20.73
CA GLU A 121 -8.59 -15.23 -21.67
C GLU A 121 -7.95 -14.05 -20.95
N ASN A 122 -6.86 -13.53 -21.51
CA ASN A 122 -6.33 -12.21 -21.15
C ASN A 122 -7.26 -11.16 -21.74
N TRP A 123 -8.20 -10.65 -20.95
CA TRP A 123 -9.26 -9.80 -21.47
C TRP A 123 -8.84 -8.32 -21.54
N VAL A 124 -8.44 -7.72 -20.42
CA VAL A 124 -8.06 -6.31 -20.33
C VAL A 124 -6.86 -6.15 -19.44
N SER A 125 -5.87 -5.35 -19.84
CA SER A 125 -4.78 -4.94 -18.96
C SER A 125 -5.05 -3.54 -18.42
N THR A 126 -4.95 -3.36 -17.11
CA THR A 126 -5.05 -2.02 -16.48
C THR A 126 -3.76 -1.22 -16.64
N GLY A 127 -2.63 -1.91 -16.82
CA GLY A 127 -1.29 -1.32 -16.72
C GLY A 127 -0.82 -1.09 -15.28
N GLY A 128 -1.63 -1.45 -14.28
CA GLY A 128 -1.33 -1.40 -12.86
C GLY A 128 -1.38 -2.80 -12.23
N ARG A 129 -1.96 -2.89 -11.02
CA ARG A 129 -2.18 -4.15 -10.31
C ARG A 129 -3.63 -4.22 -9.82
N PRO A 130 -4.53 -4.92 -10.53
CA PRO A 130 -5.91 -5.10 -10.07
C PRO A 130 -5.93 -6.03 -8.86
N LEU A 131 -6.23 -5.49 -7.68
CA LEU A 131 -6.28 -6.21 -6.40
C LEU A 131 -7.71 -6.63 -6.08
N GLY A 132 -8.64 -5.67 -5.99
CA GLY A 132 -10.07 -5.90 -5.76
C GLY A 132 -10.90 -5.74 -7.03
N ILE A 133 -11.93 -6.56 -7.21
CA ILE A 133 -12.83 -6.53 -8.37
C ILE A 133 -14.28 -6.76 -7.94
N ALA A 134 -15.14 -5.80 -8.28
CA ALA A 134 -16.58 -5.91 -8.11
C ALA A 134 -17.31 -5.82 -9.47
N LEU A 135 -18.36 -6.63 -9.64
CA LEU A 135 -19.20 -6.61 -10.83
C LEU A 135 -20.45 -5.75 -10.59
N GLU A 136 -20.61 -4.68 -11.37
CA GLU A 136 -21.83 -3.89 -11.35
C GLU A 136 -23.00 -4.62 -12.02
N LYS A 137 -24.24 -4.24 -11.66
CA LYS A 137 -25.48 -4.68 -12.34
C LYS A 137 -25.45 -4.39 -13.85
N SER A 138 -24.74 -3.34 -14.27
CA SER A 138 -24.50 -2.98 -15.67
C SER A 138 -23.70 -4.05 -16.43
N GLY A 139 -22.96 -4.92 -15.72
CA GLY A 139 -22.00 -5.87 -16.27
C GLY A 139 -20.61 -5.26 -16.54
N GLU A 140 -20.37 -4.04 -16.07
CA GLU A 140 -19.04 -3.43 -16.00
C GLU A 140 -18.34 -3.85 -14.70
N LEU A 141 -17.01 -3.79 -14.70
CA LEU A 141 -16.23 -4.04 -13.48
C LEU A 141 -15.82 -2.72 -12.85
N ILE A 142 -15.87 -2.68 -11.53
CA ILE A 142 -15.15 -1.72 -10.71
C ILE A 142 -13.94 -2.43 -10.16
N VAL A 143 -12.79 -1.76 -10.23
CA VAL A 143 -11.51 -2.35 -9.88
C VAL A 143 -10.78 -1.42 -8.92
N ALA A 144 -10.39 -1.97 -7.79
CA ALA A 144 -9.37 -1.38 -6.93
C ALA A 144 -8.00 -1.79 -7.50
N ASP A 145 -7.33 -0.84 -8.14
CA ASP A 145 -5.99 -1.05 -8.68
C ASP A 145 -4.95 -0.46 -7.71
N GLY A 146 -4.07 -1.32 -7.21
CA GLY A 146 -3.05 -0.97 -6.22
C GLY A 146 -1.99 0.01 -6.71
N VAL A 147 -2.03 0.42 -7.98
CA VAL A 147 -1.14 1.44 -8.56
C VAL A 147 -1.92 2.65 -9.07
N LEU A 148 -3.07 2.43 -9.71
CA LEU A 148 -3.80 3.48 -10.42
C LEU A 148 -4.98 4.09 -9.63
N GLY A 149 -5.39 3.45 -8.54
CA GLY A 149 -6.55 3.86 -7.74
C GLY A 149 -7.83 3.14 -8.12
N LEU A 150 -8.96 3.84 -8.06
CA LEU A 150 -10.27 3.28 -8.38
C LEU A 150 -10.54 3.38 -9.89
N LEU A 151 -10.80 2.24 -10.53
CA LEU A 151 -11.03 2.14 -11.98
C LEU A 151 -12.43 1.58 -12.29
N ARG A 152 -12.88 1.86 -13.51
CA ARG A 152 -14.02 1.23 -14.18
C ARG A 152 -13.53 0.55 -15.45
N VAL A 153 -13.91 -0.71 -15.65
CA VAL A 153 -13.68 -1.44 -16.89
C VAL A 153 -15.02 -1.72 -17.56
N THR A 154 -15.24 -1.03 -18.68
CA THR A 154 -16.47 -1.19 -19.47
C THR A 154 -16.56 -2.59 -20.08
N GLN A 155 -17.75 -3.01 -20.49
CA GLN A 155 -17.93 -4.30 -21.18
C GLN A 155 -17.10 -4.45 -22.46
N LYS A 156 -16.75 -3.33 -23.11
CA LYS A 156 -15.91 -3.27 -24.32
C LYS A 156 -14.41 -3.34 -24.02
N GLY A 157 -14.03 -3.41 -22.74
CA GLY A 157 -12.64 -3.49 -22.30
C GLY A 157 -11.91 -2.15 -22.23
N LYS A 158 -12.64 -1.02 -22.28
CA LYS A 158 -12.05 0.30 -21.99
C LYS A 158 -11.88 0.45 -20.47
N VAL A 159 -10.66 0.82 -20.06
CA VAL A 159 -10.30 1.17 -18.68
C VAL A 159 -10.44 2.68 -18.48
N GLU A 160 -11.14 3.07 -17.42
CA GLU A 160 -11.36 4.47 -17.03
C GLU A 160 -10.97 4.67 -15.57
N ILE A 161 -10.14 5.67 -15.27
CA ILE A 161 -9.81 6.04 -13.89
C ILE A 161 -10.99 6.85 -13.33
N LEU A 162 -11.60 6.37 -12.25
CA LEU A 162 -12.68 7.05 -11.54
C LEU A 162 -12.14 8.02 -10.49
N ALA A 163 -11.10 7.61 -9.77
CA ALA A 163 -10.41 8.42 -8.77
C ALA A 163 -8.99 7.88 -8.50
N GLY A 164 -8.01 8.77 -8.36
CA GLY A 164 -6.62 8.43 -7.98
C GLY A 164 -6.14 9.14 -6.72
N GLU A 165 -6.97 10.00 -6.13
CA GLU A 165 -6.67 10.77 -4.92
C GLU A 165 -7.95 11.24 -4.23
N HIS A 166 -7.80 11.67 -2.98
CA HIS A 166 -8.84 12.36 -2.22
C HIS A 166 -8.20 13.52 -1.43
N ASP A 167 -8.76 14.72 -1.54
CA ASP A 167 -8.29 15.95 -0.87
C ASP A 167 -6.78 16.21 -1.07
N GLY A 168 -6.28 15.98 -2.28
CA GLY A 168 -4.88 16.19 -2.66
C GLY A 168 -3.91 15.09 -2.17
N LEU A 169 -4.41 14.09 -1.43
CA LEU A 169 -3.64 12.92 -1.02
C LEU A 169 -3.93 11.75 -1.97
N LYS A 170 -2.91 11.35 -2.74
CA LYS A 170 -2.98 10.21 -3.66
C LYS A 170 -3.32 8.92 -2.94
N PHE A 171 -4.00 8.03 -3.65
CA PHE A 171 -4.06 6.62 -3.26
C PHE A 171 -2.72 5.97 -3.59
N ASN A 172 -2.30 5.01 -2.77
CA ASN A 172 -1.00 4.36 -2.94
C ASN A 172 -1.10 2.84 -2.88
N LEU A 173 -2.16 2.30 -2.26
CA LEU A 173 -2.47 0.89 -2.25
C LEU A 173 -3.99 0.68 -2.18
N THR A 174 -4.70 1.01 -3.26
CA THR A 174 -6.14 0.71 -3.35
C THR A 174 -6.34 -0.79 -3.48
N ASP A 175 -7.06 -1.39 -2.54
CA ASP A 175 -7.03 -2.84 -2.31
C ASP A 175 -8.40 -3.48 -2.52
N GLY A 176 -9.35 -3.22 -1.63
CA GLY A 176 -10.71 -3.76 -1.69
C GLY A 176 -11.70 -2.84 -2.40
N VAL A 177 -12.69 -3.42 -3.07
CA VAL A 177 -13.84 -2.69 -3.61
C VAL A 177 -15.11 -3.52 -3.60
N ASP A 178 -16.24 -2.88 -3.32
CA ASP A 178 -17.58 -3.46 -3.49
C ASP A 178 -18.58 -2.38 -3.89
N VAL A 179 -19.73 -2.78 -4.45
CA VAL A 179 -20.73 -1.86 -5.01
C VAL A 179 -22.09 -2.10 -4.38
N GLY A 180 -22.65 -1.04 -3.77
CA GLY A 180 -24.00 -1.04 -3.23
C GLY A 180 -25.06 -1.13 -4.33
N GLU A 181 -26.27 -1.55 -3.95
CA GLU A 181 -27.36 -1.71 -4.92
C GLU A 181 -27.80 -0.40 -5.60
N ASP A 182 -27.55 0.73 -4.94
CA ASP A 182 -27.79 2.10 -5.40
C ASP A 182 -26.70 2.61 -6.36
N GLY A 183 -25.63 1.84 -6.56
CA GLY A 183 -24.47 2.19 -7.37
C GLY A 183 -23.37 2.95 -6.62
N THR A 184 -23.50 3.16 -5.30
CA THR A 184 -22.41 3.68 -4.48
C THR A 184 -21.27 2.68 -4.44
N ILE A 185 -20.07 3.12 -4.79
CA ILE A 185 -18.87 2.27 -4.82
C ILE A 185 -18.13 2.48 -3.50
N TYR A 186 -17.90 1.41 -2.75
CA TYR A 186 -17.15 1.42 -1.50
C TYR A 186 -15.78 0.79 -1.75
N PHE A 187 -14.71 1.44 -1.31
CA PHE A 187 -13.36 0.95 -1.55
C PHE A 187 -12.40 1.33 -0.42
N THR A 188 -11.28 0.62 -0.34
CA THR A 188 -10.23 0.88 0.63
C THR A 188 -8.94 1.31 -0.05
N ASP A 189 -8.15 2.08 0.68
CA ASP A 189 -6.75 2.39 0.39
C ASP A 189 -5.99 1.85 1.60
N ALA A 190 -5.36 0.69 1.45
CA ALA A 190 -4.77 -0.07 2.55
C ALA A 190 -3.69 0.73 3.25
N SER A 191 -2.87 1.45 2.49
CA SER A 191 -1.92 2.43 2.99
C SER A 191 -1.79 3.56 1.98
N TYR A 192 -1.96 4.80 2.43
CA TYR A 192 -1.61 5.96 1.61
C TYR A 192 -0.09 6.23 1.58
N LYS A 193 0.69 5.59 2.47
CA LYS A 193 2.15 5.83 2.63
C LYS A 193 2.99 4.82 1.84
N TYR A 194 2.64 3.53 1.89
CA TYR A 194 3.38 2.45 1.24
C TYR A 194 2.59 1.83 0.09
N ASN A 195 3.30 1.50 -0.99
CA ASN A 195 2.72 0.84 -2.16
C ASN A 195 2.84 -0.69 -2.00
N LEU A 196 2.30 -1.44 -2.96
CA LEU A 196 2.29 -2.91 -2.91
C LEU A 196 3.68 -3.57 -2.82
N LYS A 197 4.77 -2.94 -3.27
CA LYS A 197 6.12 -3.52 -3.13
C LYS A 197 6.68 -3.35 -1.72
N ASP A 198 6.22 -2.30 -1.04
CA ASP A 198 6.75 -1.83 0.24
C ASP A 198 5.76 -2.05 1.38
N PHE A 199 4.65 -2.77 1.15
CA PHE A 199 3.55 -2.95 2.11
C PHE A 199 3.99 -3.56 3.44
N TYR A 200 5.04 -4.39 3.43
CA TYR A 200 5.62 -4.96 4.65
C TYR A 200 6.11 -3.89 5.63
N PHE A 201 6.54 -2.72 5.13
CA PHE A 201 6.92 -1.60 5.98
C PHE A 201 5.71 -0.99 6.67
N ASP A 202 4.55 -0.90 6.02
CA ASP A 202 3.32 -0.42 6.69
C ASP A 202 2.97 -1.30 7.90
N ILE A 203 3.04 -2.63 7.70
CA ILE A 203 2.82 -3.62 8.75
C ILE A 203 3.83 -3.48 9.88
N MET A 204 5.11 -3.35 9.55
CA MET A 204 6.18 -3.24 10.54
C MET A 204 6.17 -1.90 11.27
N GLU A 205 5.70 -0.83 10.63
CA GLU A 205 5.59 0.49 11.26
C GLU A 205 4.44 0.49 12.26
N GLY A 206 3.37 -0.26 11.97
CA GLY A 206 2.23 -0.38 12.87
C GLY A 206 1.51 0.94 13.09
N GLU A 207 1.56 1.84 12.10
CA GLU A 207 0.81 3.10 12.06
C GLU A 207 -0.41 2.93 11.15
N PRO A 208 -1.55 3.56 11.47
CA PRO A 208 -2.80 3.31 10.76
C PRO A 208 -2.92 4.18 9.51
N HIS A 209 -2.19 3.86 8.44
CA HIS A 209 -2.21 4.62 7.18
C HIS A 209 -3.40 4.28 6.25
N GLY A 210 -4.31 3.43 6.68
CA GLY A 210 -5.45 2.98 5.90
C GLY A 210 -6.61 3.98 5.89
N ARG A 211 -7.38 3.93 4.80
CA ARG A 211 -8.60 4.73 4.59
C ARG A 211 -9.71 3.86 4.02
N PHE A 212 -10.94 4.17 4.42
CA PHE A 212 -12.17 3.61 3.85
C PHE A 212 -13.03 4.73 3.28
N MET A 213 -13.45 4.60 2.01
CA MET A 213 -14.12 5.66 1.27
C MET A 213 -15.28 5.13 0.44
N SER A 214 -16.14 6.06 0.02
CA SER A 214 -17.14 5.82 -1.03
C SER A 214 -16.92 6.74 -2.22
N TYR A 215 -17.25 6.26 -3.42
CA TYR A 215 -17.33 7.05 -4.64
C TYR A 215 -18.77 7.03 -5.16
N ASN A 216 -19.32 8.22 -5.44
CA ASN A 216 -20.62 8.36 -6.08
C ASN A 216 -20.43 8.61 -7.59
N PRO A 217 -20.85 7.67 -8.47
CA PRO A 217 -20.67 7.82 -9.92
C PRO A 217 -21.45 8.99 -10.55
N ALA A 218 -22.60 9.36 -9.98
CA ALA A 218 -23.42 10.45 -10.51
C ALA A 218 -22.77 11.82 -10.25
N THR A 219 -22.19 12.01 -9.07
CA THR A 219 -21.52 13.28 -8.70
C THR A 219 -20.01 13.25 -8.95
N LYS A 220 -19.45 12.08 -9.28
CA LYS A 220 -17.99 11.83 -9.41
C LYS A 220 -17.19 12.24 -8.18
N LYS A 221 -17.79 12.07 -6.98
CA LYS A 221 -17.21 12.55 -5.72
C LYS A 221 -16.76 11.37 -4.87
N VAL A 222 -15.52 11.44 -4.40
CA VAL A 222 -15.00 10.59 -3.31
C VAL A 222 -15.36 11.21 -1.96
N THR A 223 -15.79 10.38 -1.02
CA THR A 223 -16.07 10.76 0.37
C THR A 223 -15.32 9.82 1.30
N LEU A 224 -14.49 10.36 2.18
CA LEU A 224 -13.84 9.63 3.27
C LEU A 224 -14.88 9.22 4.31
N LEU A 225 -14.99 7.91 4.57
CA LEU A 225 -15.93 7.34 5.54
C LEU A 225 -15.25 7.00 6.86
N ALA A 226 -14.04 6.44 6.80
CA ALA A 226 -13.18 6.23 7.95
C ALA A 226 -11.71 6.45 7.57
N ARG A 227 -10.93 6.90 8.55
CA ARG A 227 -9.48 7.15 8.43
C ARG A 227 -8.77 6.57 9.63
N ASN A 228 -7.45 6.51 9.54
CA ASN A 228 -6.62 5.93 10.57
C ASN A 228 -7.01 4.47 10.82
N LEU A 229 -7.02 3.69 9.73
CA LEU A 229 -7.23 2.26 9.77
C LEU A 229 -5.89 1.53 9.63
N TYR A 230 -5.70 0.41 10.30
CA TYR A 230 -4.51 -0.41 10.15
C TYR A 230 -4.64 -1.33 8.94
N PHE A 231 -3.91 -1.02 7.86
CA PHE A 231 -3.88 -1.82 6.63
C PHE A 231 -5.29 -2.21 6.14
N ALA A 232 -6.06 -1.21 5.70
CA ALA A 232 -7.46 -1.37 5.28
C ALA A 232 -7.56 -2.20 3.98
N ASN A 233 -7.66 -3.52 4.09
CA ASN A 233 -7.44 -4.42 2.96
C ASN A 233 -8.71 -4.68 2.15
N GLY A 234 -9.82 -5.01 2.81
CA GLY A 234 -11.05 -5.48 2.15
C GLY A 234 -12.28 -4.70 2.56
N VAL A 235 -13.31 -4.78 1.73
CA VAL A 235 -14.63 -4.19 1.97
C VAL A 235 -15.74 -5.08 1.40
N ALA A 236 -16.87 -5.15 2.08
CA ALA A 236 -18.07 -5.85 1.62
C ALA A 236 -19.34 -5.13 2.08
N VAL A 237 -20.27 -4.91 1.15
CA VAL A 237 -21.61 -4.38 1.43
C VAL A 237 -22.50 -5.52 1.92
N ALA A 238 -23.24 -5.28 3.00
CA ALA A 238 -24.17 -6.27 3.53
C ALA A 238 -25.26 -6.60 2.50
N PRO A 239 -25.71 -7.87 2.38
CA PRO A 239 -26.77 -8.23 1.44
C PRO A 239 -28.06 -7.42 1.61
N ASP A 240 -28.41 -7.03 2.84
CA ASP A 240 -29.59 -6.20 3.13
C ASP A 240 -29.35 -4.68 2.97
N GLN A 241 -28.18 -4.29 2.48
CA GLN A 241 -27.74 -2.92 2.17
C GLN A 241 -27.73 -1.97 3.37
N LYS A 242 -27.77 -2.48 4.62
CA LYS A 242 -27.85 -1.62 5.81
C LYS A 242 -26.51 -1.20 6.38
N PHE A 243 -25.45 -1.94 6.07
CA PHE A 243 -24.11 -1.65 6.56
C PHE A 243 -23.05 -2.11 5.55
N VAL A 244 -21.85 -1.61 5.74
CA VAL A 244 -20.65 -2.02 5.00
C VAL A 244 -19.63 -2.47 6.03
N VAL A 245 -18.98 -3.60 5.76
CA VAL A 245 -17.89 -4.13 6.57
C VAL A 245 -16.59 -3.82 5.85
N TYR A 246 -15.59 -3.31 6.57
CA TYR A 246 -14.21 -3.26 6.11
C TYR A 246 -13.34 -4.10 7.04
N CYS A 247 -12.15 -4.49 6.60
CA CYS A 247 -11.19 -5.20 7.45
C CYS A 247 -9.87 -4.44 7.61
N GLU A 248 -9.26 -4.63 8.77
CA GLU A 248 -7.91 -4.22 9.13
C GLU A 248 -7.08 -5.49 9.27
N THR A 249 -6.03 -5.66 8.45
CA THR A 249 -5.31 -6.95 8.35
C THR A 249 -4.34 -7.18 9.51
N VAL A 250 -3.69 -6.12 9.96
CA VAL A 250 -2.69 -6.18 11.03
C VAL A 250 -3.04 -5.13 12.08
N MET A 251 -3.09 -5.51 13.35
CA MET A 251 -3.11 -4.62 14.51
C MET A 251 -2.09 -5.15 15.48
#